data_AF-A0A315CML0-F1
#
_entry.id   AF-A0A315CML0-F1
#
_cell.length_a   1.000
_cell.length_b   1.000
_cell.length_c   1.000
_cell.angle_alpha   90.00
_cell.angle_beta   90.00
_cell.angle_gamma   90.00
#
_symmetry.space_group_name_H-M   'P 1'
#
loop_
_entity.id
_entity.type
_entity.pdbx_description
1 polymer ?
#
loop_
_entity_poly.entity_id
_entity_poly.type
_entity_poly.pdbx_seq_one_letter_code
_entity_poly.pdbx_strand_id
1 'polypeptide(L)'
;MPTPTPETPKQQIEPKDKNRYTKAVQEGRTILTNGGSKADAARAIFRLIHDEHREVVLRAFVEGADVTPKGSPTYYYNISRKFRKQKAD
;
A
#
# COMPACT_ATOMS: atom_id res chain seq x y z
N MET A 1 33.06 12.40 1.07
CA MET A 1 32.34 12.40 -0.21
C MET A 1 30.98 11.74 0.00
N PRO A 2 29.85 12.46 0.10
CA PRO A 2 28.54 11.82 0.07
C PRO A 2 28.22 11.48 -1.39
N THR A 3 27.99 10.20 -1.68
CA THR A 3 27.56 9.74 -3.00
C THR A 3 26.13 10.21 -3.28
N PRO A 4 25.84 10.80 -4.46
CA PRO A 4 24.46 11.07 -4.86
C PRO A 4 23.78 9.74 -5.16
N THR A 5 22.77 9.40 -4.37
CA THR A 5 21.93 8.22 -4.67
C THR A 5 21.08 8.55 -5.89
N PRO A 6 21.02 7.71 -6.94
CA PRO A 6 20.22 7.99 -8.12
C PRO A 6 18.74 7.95 -7.72
N GLU A 7 18.08 9.11 -7.78
CA GLU A 7 16.62 9.21 -7.75
C GLU A 7 16.10 8.66 -9.08
N THR A 8 15.87 7.34 -9.13
CA THR A 8 15.21 6.71 -10.27
C THR A 8 13.86 7.40 -10.49
N PRO A 9 13.60 7.96 -11.69
CA PRO A 9 12.32 8.61 -11.97
C PRO A 9 11.23 7.54 -11.90
N LYS A 10 10.44 7.59 -10.82
CA LYS A 10 9.25 6.74 -10.67
C LYS A 10 8.28 7.14 -11.77
N GLN A 11 8.20 6.31 -12.81
CA GLN A 11 7.11 6.37 -13.78
C GLN A 11 5.79 6.40 -13.00
N GLN A 12 4.95 7.38 -13.27
CA GLN A 12 3.67 7.50 -12.58
C GLN A 12 2.73 6.43 -13.12
N ILE A 13 2.85 5.21 -12.58
CA ILE A 13 1.92 4.13 -12.93
C ILE A 13 0.55 4.51 -12.38
N GLU A 14 -0.40 4.76 -13.27
CA GLU A 14 -1.77 5.08 -12.90
C GLU A 14 -2.50 3.81 -12.40
N PRO A 15 -3.40 3.94 -11.40
CA PRO A 15 -4.30 2.86 -11.02
C PRO A 15 -5.19 2.48 -12.21
N LYS A 16 -5.44 1.17 -12.40
CA LYS A 16 -6.45 0.70 -13.36
C LYS A 16 -7.83 1.23 -12.99
N ASP A 17 -8.15 1.26 -11.70
CA ASP A 17 -9.44 1.76 -11.22
C ASP A 17 -9.27 2.81 -10.12
N LYS A 18 -9.42 4.08 -10.51
CA LYS A 18 -9.32 5.25 -9.62
C LYS A 18 -10.38 5.23 -8.51
N ASN A 19 -11.54 4.61 -8.74
CA ASN A 19 -12.60 4.53 -7.75
C ASN A 19 -12.24 3.50 -6.67
N ARG A 20 -11.73 2.32 -7.07
CA ARG A 20 -11.20 1.33 -6.12
C ARG A 20 -10.03 1.87 -5.32
N TYR A 21 -9.12 2.60 -5.96
CA TYR A 21 -8.00 3.24 -5.28
C TYR A 21 -8.48 4.20 -4.17
N THR A 22 -9.38 5.12 -4.51
CA THR A 22 -9.92 6.09 -3.56
C THR A 22 -10.64 5.40 -2.40
N LYS A 23 -11.43 4.37 -2.67
CA LYS A 23 -12.08 3.55 -1.63
C LYS A 23 -11.07 2.88 -0.71
N ALA A 24 -10.02 2.30 -1.28
CA ALA A 24 -8.98 1.63 -0.51
C ALA A 24 -8.27 2.61 0.45
N VAL A 25 -7.85 3.76 -0.06
CA VAL A 25 -7.24 4.82 0.75
C VAL A 25 -8.18 5.28 1.86
N GLN A 26 -9.46 5.51 1.54
CA GLN A 26 -10.45 5.93 2.51
C GLN A 26 -10.66 4.88 3.61
N GLU A 27 -10.76 3.60 3.24
CA GLU A 27 -10.92 2.50 4.21
C GLU A 27 -9.71 2.39 5.15
N GLY A 28 -8.49 2.51 4.61
CA GLY A 28 -7.28 2.58 5.43
C GLY A 28 -7.32 3.72 6.44
N ARG A 29 -7.74 4.92 6.00
CA ARG A 29 -7.86 6.09 6.89
C ARG A 29 -8.90 5.87 7.96
N THR A 30 -10.06 5.33 7.61
CA THR A 30 -11.12 5.01 8.57
C THR A 30 -10.62 4.04 9.64
N ILE A 31 -9.84 3.02 9.27
CA ILE A 31 -9.25 2.09 10.24
C ILE A 31 -8.30 2.81 11.19
N LEU A 32 -7.43 3.70 10.68
CA LEU A 32 -6.55 4.50 11.53
C LEU A 32 -7.35 5.43 12.47
N THR A 33 -8.38 6.10 11.96
CA THR A 33 -9.25 6.97 12.75
C THR A 33 -9.99 6.21 13.85
N ASN A 34 -10.36 4.96 13.59
CA ASN A 34 -11.01 4.08 14.57
C ASN A 34 -10.02 3.45 15.58
N GLY A 35 -8.74 3.84 15.57
CA GLY A 35 -7.72 3.34 16.49
C GLY A 35 -7.07 2.01 16.06
N GLY A 36 -7.29 1.57 14.81
CA GLY A 36 -6.63 0.40 14.24
C GLY A 36 -5.15 0.63 13.95
N SER A 37 -4.39 -0.46 13.78
CA SER A 37 -2.96 -0.35 13.49
C SER A 37 -2.69 0.01 12.02
N LYS A 38 -1.51 0.58 11.73
CA LYS A 38 -1.02 0.80 10.34
C LYS A 38 -1.03 -0.48 9.52
N ALA A 39 -0.79 -1.63 10.17
CA ALA A 39 -0.83 -2.92 9.52
C ALA A 39 -2.25 -3.35 9.14
N ASP A 40 -3.26 -3.01 9.94
CA ASP A 40 -4.66 -3.31 9.64
C ASP A 40 -5.17 -2.42 8.51
N ALA A 41 -4.87 -1.13 8.55
CA ALA A 41 -5.17 -0.20 7.46
C ALA A 41 -4.52 -0.64 6.14
N ALA A 42 -3.23 -0.99 6.16
CA ALA A 42 -2.52 -1.48 4.98
C ALA A 42 -3.09 -2.82 4.45
N ARG A 43 -3.57 -3.71 5.33
CA ARG A 43 -4.23 -4.96 4.91
C ARG A 43 -5.56 -4.70 4.21
N ALA A 44 -6.37 -3.80 4.74
CA ALA A 44 -7.66 -3.43 4.15
C ALA A 44 -7.45 -2.81 2.76
N ILE A 45 -6.52 -1.86 2.64
CA ILE A 45 -6.09 -1.30 1.36
C ILE A 45 -5.67 -2.42 0.40
N PHE A 46 -4.76 -3.30 0.82
CA PHE A 46 -4.24 -4.37 -0.03
C PHE A 46 -5.34 -5.28 -0.54
N ARG A 47 -6.33 -5.64 0.29
CA ARG A 47 -7.44 -6.52 -0.14
C ARG A 47 -8.20 -5.93 -1.33
N LEU A 48 -8.44 -4.62 -1.33
CA LEU A 48 -9.19 -3.93 -2.37
C LEU A 48 -8.42 -3.73 -3.68
N ILE A 49 -7.10 -3.55 -3.61
CA ILE A 49 -6.26 -3.21 -4.78
C ILE A 49 -5.09 -4.17 -4.99
N HIS A 50 -5.17 -5.42 -4.50
CA HIS A 50 -4.09 -6.42 -4.66
C HIS A 50 -3.80 -6.79 -6.13
N ASP A 51 -4.76 -6.53 -7.02
CA ASP A 51 -4.70 -6.74 -8.47
C ASP A 51 -4.06 -5.55 -9.23
N GLU A 52 -3.81 -4.45 -8.53
CA GLU A 52 -3.11 -3.28 -9.06
C GLU A 52 -1.59 -3.47 -9.08
N HIS A 53 -0.91 -2.59 -9.83
CA HIS A 53 0.53 -2.57 -9.85
C HIS A 53 1.12 -2.27 -8.47
N ARG A 54 2.26 -2.89 -8.14
CA ARG A 54 2.94 -2.73 -6.84
C ARG A 54 3.08 -1.26 -6.44
N GLU A 55 3.48 -0.39 -7.36
CA GLU A 55 3.67 1.04 -7.07
C GLU A 55 2.38 1.78 -6.67
N VAL A 56 1.25 1.42 -7.27
CA VAL A 56 -0.07 1.96 -6.93
C VAL A 56 -0.44 1.55 -5.50
N VAL A 57 -0.23 0.28 -5.16
CA VAL A 57 -0.46 -0.24 -3.81
C VAL A 57 0.43 0.44 -2.78
N LEU A 58 1.72 0.62 -3.09
CA LEU A 58 2.65 1.29 -2.19
C LEU A 58 2.25 2.75 -1.92
N ARG A 59 1.75 3.45 -2.93
CA ARG A 59 1.24 4.82 -2.80
C ARG A 59 -0.01 4.85 -1.91
N ALA A 60 -0.95 3.93 -2.12
CA ALA A 60 -2.14 3.82 -1.30
C ALA A 60 -1.81 3.58 0.18
N PHE A 61 -0.77 2.79 0.49
CA PHE A 61 -0.32 2.60 1.88
C PHE A 61 0.23 3.87 2.52
N VAL A 62 0.91 4.72 1.76
CA VAL A 62 1.41 6.01 2.26
C VAL A 62 0.23 6.95 2.54
N GLU A 63 -0.72 7.04 1.60
CA GLU A 63 -1.85 7.97 1.70
C GLU A 63 -2.95 7.52 2.67
N GLY A 64 -3.13 6.21 2.81
CA GLY A 64 -4.25 5.60 3.53
C GLY A 64 -3.88 4.94 4.86
N ALA A 65 -2.66 4.45 5.02
CA ALA A 65 -2.22 3.73 6.22
C ALA A 65 -1.07 4.44 6.97
N ASP A 66 -0.73 5.68 6.58
CA ASP A 66 0.34 6.49 7.18
C ASP A 66 1.68 5.71 7.25
N VAL A 67 1.93 4.88 6.24
CA VAL A 67 3.17 4.11 6.13
C VAL A 67 4.20 4.97 5.41
N THR A 68 5.44 4.99 5.89
CA THR A 68 6.49 5.75 5.22
C THR A 68 6.80 5.17 3.84
N PRO A 69 7.18 5.98 2.84
CA PRO A 69 7.56 5.47 1.52
C PRO A 69 8.67 4.41 1.56
N LYS A 70 9.60 4.51 2.53
CA LYS A 70 10.66 3.53 2.75
C LYS A 70 10.16 2.25 3.42
N GLY A 71 9.15 2.33 4.30
CA GLY A 71 8.56 1.18 4.98
C GLY A 71 7.48 0.45 4.17
N SER A 72 6.85 1.15 3.21
CA SER A 72 5.76 0.63 2.39
C SER A 72 6.10 -0.69 1.67
N PRO A 73 7.31 -0.87 1.07
CA PRO A 73 7.75 -2.15 0.50
C PRO A 73 7.68 -3.33 1.47
N THR A 74 8.12 -3.13 2.71
CA THR A 74 8.13 -4.19 3.73
C THR A 74 6.71 -4.60 4.11
N TYR A 75 5.80 -3.63 4.24
CA TYR A 75 4.38 -3.90 4.46
C TYR A 75 3.78 -4.69 3.30
N TYR A 76 4.06 -4.29 2.05
CA TYR A 76 3.59 -5.00 0.86
C TYR A 76 4.01 -6.48 0.85
N TYR A 77 5.28 -6.78 1.08
CA TYR A 77 5.76 -8.17 1.08
C TYR A 77 5.13 -9.01 2.20
N ASN A 78 5.02 -8.45 3.41
CA ASN A 78 4.43 -9.16 4.54
C ASN A 78 2.93 -9.43 4.35
N ILE A 79 2.19 -8.45 3.82
CA ILE A 79 0.75 -8.55 3.60
C ILE A 79 0.47 -9.48 2.42
N SER A 80 1.14 -9.31 1.29
CA SER A 80 0.97 -10.18 0.11
C SER A 80 1.26 -11.64 0.41
N ARG A 81 2.32 -11.93 1.18
CA ARG A 81 2.62 -13.30 1.63
C ARG A 81 1.49 -13.89 2.47
N LYS A 82 0.99 -13.14 3.46
CA LYS A 82 -0.12 -13.59 4.33
C LYS A 82 -1.43 -13.75 3.56
N PHE A 83 -1.74 -12.83 2.65
CA PHE A 83 -2.93 -12.86 1.82
C PHE A 83 -2.97 -14.08 0.90
N ARG A 84 -1.85 -14.42 0.25
CA ARG A 84 -1.74 -15.64 -0.57
C ARG A 84 -1.93 -16.91 0.27
N LYS A 85 -1.36 -16.95 1.48
CA LYS A 85 -1.56 -18.09 2.39
C LYS A 85 -3.03 -18.27 2.75
N GLN A 86 -3.73 -17.18 3.09
CA GLN A 86 -5.16 -17.22 3.43
C GLN A 86 -6.09 -17.57 2.26
N LYS A 87 -5.66 -17.39 1.01
CA LYS A 87 -6.43 -17.80 -0.17
C LYS A 87 -6.25 -19.28 -0.53
N ALA A 88 -5.24 -19.94 0.02
CA ALA A 88 -4.90 -21.33 -0.30
C ALA A 88 -5.50 -22.33 0.72
N ASP A 89 -6.00 -21.83 1.84
CA ASP A 89 -6.84 -22.55 2.81
C ASP A 89 -8.32 -22.28 2.50
#